data_AF-A0A9P5XDT2-F1
#
_entry.id   AF-A0A9P5XDT2-F1
#
_cell.length_a   1.000
_cell.length_b   1.000
_cell.length_c   1.000
_cell.angle_alpha   90.00
_cell.angle_beta   90.00
_cell.angle_gamma   90.00
#
_symmetry.space_group_name_H-M   'P 1'
#
loop_
_entity.id
_entity.type
_entity.pdbx_description
1 polymer ?
#
loop_
_entity_poly.entity_id
_entity_poly.type
_entity_poly.pdbx_seq_one_letter_code
_entity_poly.pdbx_strand_id
1 'polypeptide(L)'
;MSFFNESRRTKIIGGIFKNKSTTNVHNINNSGPSGIDILLEASYPGAAFDSSARDQPPRCWPGTRAEHIEFITDWSGLSWADQPPPMLWIDGPAGVGKSAVAQTCSEKLKPLGRLRAAFFFSTLDKRDKHSHFFPTIAYQLCTEFPDYRDIVDRKVLLDKTLVDKMMVSQFKELIVEPLQELERRGKGIGKQTIIVDGLDECADPDAQCEIIEIIAESIRERTTPLCWAIFSRPEPNIQATFSKATVSPFFRQCSLPISREFDAQIELYLRGGFRDILLRCSLPKGTLSAWPSDDDMRILVEASGGGLFVYAATILHFVGQADSSLGPDGLLKEVLILIRGNPDAEISSDRPFARLDTFYRLIMERIPANALSSLQLLLGSILFGWRRVSFDNVSDSFRGAMLLANMLQLSEFDFRALQQIPRYNLDQ
;
A
#
# COMPACT_ATOMS: atom_id res chain seq x y z
N MET A 1 -31.39 -11.82 -55.09
CA MET A 1 -30.38 -10.77 -55.35
C MET A 1 -29.28 -10.94 -54.30
N SER A 2 -28.06 -11.31 -54.72
CA SER A 2 -26.92 -11.47 -53.81
C SER A 2 -26.34 -10.08 -53.53
N PHE A 3 -26.31 -9.66 -52.27
CA PHE A 3 -25.86 -8.32 -51.88
C PHE A 3 -24.32 -8.16 -51.89
N PHE A 4 -23.56 -9.24 -52.05
CA PHE A 4 -22.10 -9.22 -51.95
C PHE A 4 -21.47 -10.26 -52.88
N ASN A 5 -21.54 -10.04 -54.19
CA ASN A 5 -20.73 -10.85 -55.11
C ASN A 5 -19.33 -10.19 -55.24
N GLU A 6 -18.28 -10.99 -55.04
CA GLU A 6 -16.86 -10.63 -55.23
C GLU A 6 -16.17 -9.71 -54.19
N SER A 7 -16.74 -9.51 -53.00
CA SER A 7 -16.03 -8.78 -51.94
C SER A 7 -14.99 -9.67 -51.22
N ARG A 8 -13.79 -9.13 -50.97
CA ARG A 8 -12.74 -9.76 -50.14
C ARG A 8 -12.44 -8.89 -48.92
N ARG A 9 -12.31 -9.53 -47.75
CA ARG A 9 -12.06 -8.93 -46.40
C ARG A 9 -13.20 -8.06 -45.83
N THR A 10 -14.44 -8.53 -45.88
CA THR A 10 -15.55 -7.91 -45.14
C THR A 10 -15.63 -8.44 -43.71
N LYS A 11 -15.65 -7.53 -42.72
CA LYS A 11 -15.93 -7.84 -41.30
C LYS A 11 -17.35 -7.36 -40.99
N ILE A 12 -18.26 -8.29 -40.73
CA ILE A 12 -19.65 -8.00 -40.36
C ILE A 12 -19.79 -8.33 -38.87
N ILE A 13 -20.28 -7.38 -38.07
CA ILE A 13 -20.44 -7.53 -36.62
C ILE A 13 -21.93 -7.38 -36.29
N GLY A 14 -22.56 -8.45 -35.79
CA GLY A 14 -23.97 -8.49 -35.38
C GLY A 14 -24.97 -8.81 -36.51
N GLY A 15 -25.97 -9.65 -36.21
CA GLY A 15 -27.09 -10.02 -37.10
C GLY A 15 -27.38 -11.52 -37.13
N ILE A 16 -28.65 -11.92 -37.33
CA ILE A 16 -29.06 -13.32 -37.55
C ILE A 16 -29.14 -13.58 -39.05
N PHE A 17 -28.18 -14.34 -39.58
CA PHE A 17 -28.15 -14.74 -40.99
C PHE A 17 -28.63 -16.19 -41.13
N LYS A 18 -29.82 -16.40 -41.70
CA LYS A 18 -30.28 -17.75 -42.08
C LYS A 18 -29.87 -18.04 -43.52
N ASN A 19 -28.75 -18.74 -43.71
CA ASN A 19 -28.38 -19.30 -45.00
C ASN A 19 -28.67 -20.82 -45.01
N LYS A 20 -29.43 -21.30 -46.01
CA LYS A 20 -29.71 -22.72 -46.26
C LYS A 20 -28.60 -23.30 -47.14
N SER A 21 -27.41 -23.47 -46.60
CA SER A 21 -26.40 -24.37 -47.17
C SER A 21 -25.27 -24.56 -46.17
N THR A 22 -25.02 -25.82 -45.86
CA THR A 22 -23.98 -26.35 -44.98
C THR A 22 -22.61 -25.76 -45.32
N THR A 23 -22.18 -24.80 -44.50
CA THR A 23 -20.78 -24.51 -44.26
C THR A 23 -20.55 -24.68 -42.76
N ASN A 24 -19.54 -25.48 -42.40
CA ASN A 24 -19.08 -25.63 -41.03
C ASN A 24 -18.69 -24.24 -40.51
N VAL A 25 -19.60 -23.61 -39.78
CA VAL A 25 -19.29 -22.47 -38.93
C VAL A 25 -18.49 -23.06 -37.78
N HIS A 26 -17.16 -22.95 -37.85
CA HIS A 26 -16.35 -23.01 -36.64
C HIS A 26 -16.75 -21.79 -35.80
N ASN A 27 -17.78 -21.95 -34.96
CA ASN A 27 -17.91 -21.16 -33.76
C ASN A 27 -16.67 -21.47 -32.93
N ILE A 28 -15.61 -20.67 -33.11
CA ILE A 28 -14.57 -20.56 -32.11
C ILE A 28 -15.24 -19.83 -30.95
N ASN A 29 -15.98 -20.60 -30.13
CA ASN A 29 -16.20 -20.21 -28.76
C ASN A 29 -14.79 -20.14 -28.18
N ASN A 30 -14.24 -18.94 -28.05
CA ASN A 30 -12.99 -18.72 -27.32
C ASN A 30 -13.28 -19.12 -25.87
N SER A 31 -13.09 -20.39 -25.56
CA SER A 31 -13.35 -20.98 -24.23
C SER A 31 -12.16 -20.79 -23.28
N GLY A 32 -11.17 -19.99 -23.67
CA GLY A 32 -10.01 -19.66 -22.87
C GLY A 32 -10.11 -18.25 -22.28
N PRO A 33 -9.28 -17.94 -21.26
CA PRO A 33 -9.27 -16.63 -20.63
C PRO A 33 -8.94 -15.53 -21.66
N SER A 34 -9.61 -14.38 -21.52
CA SER A 34 -9.27 -13.16 -22.26
C SER A 34 -7.89 -12.65 -21.83
N GLY A 35 -7.34 -11.69 -22.57
CA GLY A 35 -6.07 -11.07 -22.20
C GLY A 35 -6.23 -10.25 -20.92
N ILE A 36 -7.40 -9.67 -20.70
CA ILE A 36 -7.71 -9.00 -19.43
C ILE A 36 -7.80 -9.98 -18.26
N ASP A 37 -8.31 -11.20 -18.46
CA ASP A 37 -8.34 -12.20 -17.38
C ASP A 37 -6.93 -12.61 -16.96
N ILE A 38 -6.02 -12.79 -17.93
CA ILE A 38 -4.59 -13.06 -17.68
C ILE A 38 -3.93 -11.88 -16.97
N LEU A 39 -4.22 -10.65 -17.40
CA LEU A 39 -3.71 -9.44 -16.75
C LEU A 39 -4.19 -9.32 -15.30
N LEU A 40 -5.46 -9.64 -15.03
CA LEU A 40 -6.03 -9.63 -13.68
C LEU A 40 -5.33 -10.67 -12.79
N GLU A 41 -5.07 -11.87 -13.30
CA GLU A 41 -4.35 -12.92 -12.57
C GLU A 41 -2.93 -12.51 -12.19
N ALA A 42 -2.24 -11.78 -13.08
CA ALA A 42 -0.91 -11.23 -12.80
C ALA A 42 -0.93 -9.94 -11.96
N SER A 43 -2.10 -9.32 -11.78
CA SER A 43 -2.27 -8.11 -10.98
C SER A 43 -2.45 -8.43 -9.50
N TYR A 44 -2.39 -7.41 -8.66
CA TYR A 44 -2.68 -7.49 -7.23
C TYR A 44 -3.78 -6.47 -6.87
N PRO A 45 -5.07 -6.80 -7.09
CA PRO A 45 -6.20 -5.90 -6.78
C PRO A 45 -6.24 -5.43 -5.32
N GLY A 46 -5.61 -6.17 -4.41
CA GLY A 46 -5.42 -5.81 -3.01
C GLY A 46 -4.60 -4.53 -2.77
N ALA A 47 -3.86 -4.05 -3.77
CA ALA A 47 -2.99 -2.87 -3.67
C ALA A 47 -3.68 -1.56 -4.09
N ALA A 48 -4.88 -1.63 -4.69
CA ALA A 48 -5.64 -0.44 -5.07
C ALA A 48 -6.08 0.38 -3.84
N PHE A 49 -6.37 1.67 -4.03
CA PHE A 49 -6.73 2.56 -2.91
C PHE A 49 -8.09 2.26 -2.26
N ASP A 50 -8.99 1.65 -3.03
CA ASP A 50 -10.38 1.32 -2.69
C ASP A 50 -10.60 -0.19 -2.52
N SER A 51 -9.51 -0.95 -2.39
CA SER A 51 -9.57 -2.41 -2.22
C SER A 51 -10.11 -2.80 -0.84
N SER A 52 -10.99 -3.81 -0.79
CA SER A 52 -11.45 -4.39 0.47
C SER A 52 -10.35 -5.08 1.27
N ALA A 53 -9.25 -5.50 0.62
CA ALA A 53 -8.06 -6.02 1.30
C ALA A 53 -7.36 -4.94 2.16
N ARG A 54 -7.73 -3.68 1.98
CA ARG A 54 -7.26 -2.53 2.73
C ARG A 54 -8.37 -1.92 3.56
N ASP A 55 -9.31 -2.74 4.04
CA ASP A 55 -10.39 -2.27 4.91
C ASP A 55 -9.84 -1.42 6.07
N GLN A 56 -10.53 -0.33 6.35
CA GLN A 56 -10.10 0.71 7.30
C GLN A 56 -8.66 1.21 7.06
N PRO A 57 -8.33 1.69 5.84
CA PRO A 57 -6.99 2.16 5.56
C PRO A 57 -6.69 3.42 6.41
N PRO A 58 -5.41 3.68 6.73
CA PRO A 58 -5.04 4.88 7.47
C PRO A 58 -5.46 6.12 6.68
N ARG A 59 -6.06 7.11 7.36
CA ARG A 59 -6.48 8.40 6.78
C ARG A 59 -5.99 9.54 7.63
N CYS A 60 -5.71 10.68 6.99
CA CYS A 60 -5.46 11.91 7.72
C CYS A 60 -6.76 12.36 8.38
N TRP A 61 -6.66 12.72 9.66
CA TRP A 61 -7.78 13.33 10.35
C TRP A 61 -8.05 14.73 9.78
N PRO A 62 -9.32 15.17 9.66
CA PRO A 62 -9.64 16.49 9.13
C PRO A 62 -8.83 17.60 9.80
N GLY A 63 -8.15 18.43 9.00
CA GLY A 63 -7.27 19.51 9.48
C GLY A 63 -5.81 19.11 9.74
N THR A 64 -5.49 17.81 9.74
CA THR A 64 -4.09 17.33 9.82
C THR A 64 -3.48 17.16 8.43
N ARG A 65 -2.18 17.43 8.30
CA ARG A 65 -1.41 17.41 7.03
C ARG A 65 -2.10 18.19 5.89
N ALA A 66 -2.94 19.18 6.21
CA ALA A 66 -3.80 19.86 5.26
C ALA A 66 -3.00 20.51 4.12
N GLU A 67 -1.92 21.23 4.46
CA GLU A 67 -1.03 21.87 3.48
C GLU A 67 -0.36 20.87 2.53
N HIS A 68 0.02 19.69 3.03
CA HIS A 68 0.66 18.66 2.21
C HIS A 68 -0.37 18.03 1.26
N ILE A 69 -1.57 17.74 1.78
CA ILE A 69 -2.67 17.21 0.97
C ILE A 69 -3.04 18.22 -0.11
N GLU A 70 -3.17 19.51 0.23
CA GLU A 70 -3.49 20.59 -0.70
C GLU A 70 -2.41 20.71 -1.79
N PHE A 71 -1.14 20.76 -1.38
CA PHE A 71 -0.01 20.79 -2.31
C PHE A 71 -0.02 19.63 -3.31
N ILE A 72 -0.27 18.39 -2.85
CA ILE A 72 -0.35 17.21 -3.73
C ILE A 72 -1.57 17.32 -4.66
N THR A 73 -2.73 17.74 -4.13
CA THR A 73 -3.94 17.88 -4.93
C THR A 73 -3.83 18.98 -5.99
N ASP A 74 -3.16 20.08 -5.68
CA ASP A 74 -2.92 21.18 -6.60
C ASP A 74 -1.91 20.80 -7.67
N TRP A 75 -0.80 20.17 -7.29
CA TRP A 75 0.19 19.63 -8.22
C TRP A 75 -0.44 18.66 -9.24
N SER A 76 -1.39 17.83 -8.81
CA SER A 76 -2.13 16.94 -9.72
C SER A 76 -2.96 17.72 -10.75
N GLY A 77 -3.48 18.89 -10.37
CA GLY A 77 -4.34 19.74 -11.19
C GLY A 77 -3.61 20.67 -12.16
N LEU A 78 -2.30 20.88 -11.99
CA LEU A 78 -1.49 21.73 -12.87
C LEU A 78 -1.51 21.19 -14.32
N SER A 79 -1.61 22.10 -15.28
CA SER A 79 -1.53 21.76 -16.70
C SER A 79 -0.10 21.42 -17.11
N TRP A 80 0.07 20.67 -18.20
CA TRP A 80 1.39 20.49 -18.83
C TRP A 80 2.02 21.81 -19.26
N ALA A 81 1.20 22.84 -19.54
CA ALA A 81 1.65 24.19 -19.86
C ALA A 81 2.37 24.88 -18.69
N ASP A 82 2.02 24.53 -17.45
CA ASP A 82 2.62 25.07 -16.23
C ASP A 82 3.99 24.43 -15.93
N GLN A 83 4.42 23.46 -16.76
CA GLN A 83 5.66 22.69 -16.66
C GLN A 83 5.98 22.15 -15.24
N PRO A 84 5.02 21.60 -14.48
CA PRO A 84 5.36 20.98 -13.20
C PRO A 84 6.22 19.73 -13.43
N PRO A 85 7.19 19.42 -12.55
CA PRO A 85 7.84 18.13 -12.52
C PRO A 85 6.78 17.02 -12.50
N PRO A 86 6.75 16.12 -13.50
CA PRO A 86 5.67 15.13 -13.62
C PRO A 86 5.77 14.00 -12.60
N MET A 87 6.87 13.95 -11.84
CA MET A 87 7.05 13.11 -10.68
C MET A 87 7.11 13.96 -9.40
N LEU A 88 6.42 13.52 -8.37
CA LEU A 88 6.49 14.07 -7.03
C LEU A 88 6.94 12.95 -6.09
N TRP A 89 8.02 13.20 -5.34
CA TRP A 89 8.49 12.28 -4.32
C TRP A 89 8.18 12.84 -2.94
N ILE A 90 7.33 12.12 -2.22
CA ILE A 90 6.91 12.44 -0.86
C ILE A 90 7.69 11.53 0.10
N ASP A 91 8.75 12.07 0.68
CA ASP A 91 9.61 11.32 1.59
C ASP A 91 9.28 11.60 3.06
N GLY A 92 9.69 10.70 3.94
CA GLY A 92 9.63 10.93 5.37
C GLY A 92 9.93 9.66 6.15
N PRO A 93 10.28 9.77 7.45
CA PRO A 93 10.59 8.62 8.27
C PRO A 93 9.35 7.74 8.51
N ALA A 94 9.55 6.56 9.10
CA ALA A 94 8.44 5.69 9.47
C ALA A 94 7.52 6.37 10.48
N GLY A 95 6.20 6.15 10.35
CA GLY A 95 5.23 6.60 11.34
C GLY A 95 4.77 8.07 11.29
N VAL A 96 5.25 8.88 10.34
CA VAL A 96 4.82 10.28 10.15
C VAL A 96 3.48 10.45 9.42
N GLY A 97 2.92 9.35 8.90
CA GLY A 97 1.61 9.32 8.24
C GLY A 97 1.64 9.36 6.71
N LYS A 98 2.73 8.96 6.04
CA LYS A 98 2.82 8.90 4.55
C LYS A 98 1.62 8.19 3.92
N SER A 99 1.36 6.94 4.30
CA SER A 99 0.23 6.16 3.78
C SER A 99 -1.14 6.79 4.06
N ALA A 100 -1.27 7.51 5.18
CA ALA A 100 -2.49 8.25 5.50
C ALA A 100 -2.70 9.44 4.55
N VAL A 101 -1.63 10.17 4.23
CA VAL A 101 -1.64 11.24 3.22
C VAL A 101 -1.94 10.67 1.84
N ALA A 102 -1.26 9.59 1.44
CA ALA A 102 -1.47 8.92 0.15
C ALA A 102 -2.93 8.44 -0.02
N GLN A 103 -3.49 7.81 1.00
CA GLN A 103 -4.90 7.38 1.01
C GLN A 103 -5.85 8.58 0.90
N THR A 104 -5.65 9.60 1.72
CA THR A 104 -6.52 10.80 1.72
C THR A 104 -6.46 11.54 0.38
N CYS A 105 -5.27 11.65 -0.22
CA CYS A 105 -5.11 12.23 -1.55
C CYS A 105 -5.81 11.37 -2.61
N SER A 106 -5.69 10.04 -2.54
CA SER A 106 -6.36 9.14 -3.47
C SER A 106 -7.88 9.32 -3.45
N GLU A 107 -8.47 9.33 -2.24
CA GLU A 107 -9.91 9.53 -2.02
C GLU A 107 -10.39 10.92 -2.47
N LYS A 108 -9.55 11.96 -2.37
CA LYS A 108 -9.85 13.30 -2.90
C LYS A 108 -9.74 13.40 -4.42
N LEU A 109 -8.74 12.75 -5.02
CA LEU A 109 -8.43 12.88 -6.45
C LEU A 109 -9.29 12.01 -7.36
N LYS A 110 -9.79 10.87 -6.87
CA LYS A 110 -10.69 9.99 -7.64
C LYS A 110 -11.98 10.70 -8.08
N PRO A 111 -12.77 11.34 -7.20
CA PRO A 111 -14.01 12.02 -7.61
C PRO A 111 -13.76 13.26 -8.49
N LEU A 112 -12.58 13.88 -8.39
CA LEU A 112 -12.15 14.95 -9.29
C LEU A 112 -11.76 14.45 -10.69
N GLY A 113 -11.78 13.13 -10.91
CA GLY A 113 -11.37 12.52 -12.16
C GLY A 113 -9.89 12.73 -12.47
N ARG A 114 -9.02 12.85 -11.45
CA ARG A 114 -7.58 13.06 -11.64
C ARG A 114 -6.74 11.83 -11.31
N LEU A 115 -7.23 10.95 -10.43
CA LEU A 115 -6.59 9.67 -10.12
C LEU A 115 -7.10 8.56 -11.06
N ARG A 116 -6.19 7.78 -11.64
CA ARG A 116 -6.56 6.61 -12.48
C ARG A 116 -6.06 5.29 -11.98
N ALA A 117 -4.96 5.28 -11.25
CA ALA A 117 -4.52 4.09 -10.56
C ALA A 117 -3.79 4.48 -9.28
N ALA A 118 -3.77 3.54 -8.33
CA ALA A 118 -2.88 3.62 -7.20
C ALA A 118 -2.35 2.23 -6.84
N PHE A 119 -1.16 2.18 -6.26
CA PHE A 119 -0.56 0.95 -5.75
C PHE A 119 0.05 1.21 -4.38
N PHE A 120 -0.42 0.47 -3.39
CA PHE A 120 0.04 0.58 -2.00
C PHE A 120 0.80 -0.69 -1.63
N PHE A 121 2.13 -0.59 -1.70
CA PHE A 121 3.03 -1.64 -1.26
C PHE A 121 2.84 -1.91 0.23
N SER A 122 3.05 -3.17 0.62
CA SER A 122 3.10 -3.53 2.03
C SER A 122 3.78 -4.87 2.27
N THR A 123 4.76 -4.87 3.17
CA THR A 123 5.40 -6.09 3.65
C THR A 123 4.46 -6.93 4.52
N LEU A 124 3.63 -6.29 5.35
CA LEU A 124 2.67 -6.94 6.26
C LEU A 124 1.63 -7.78 5.52
N ASP A 125 1.10 -7.22 4.43
CA ASP A 125 0.00 -7.83 3.68
C ASP A 125 0.48 -8.56 2.42
N LYS A 126 1.79 -8.84 2.30
CA LYS A 126 2.44 -9.53 1.15
C LYS A 126 2.13 -8.85 -0.19
N ARG A 127 2.06 -7.51 -0.19
CA ARG A 127 1.90 -6.63 -1.35
C ARG A 127 3.23 -6.02 -1.76
N ASP A 128 4.32 -6.76 -1.58
CA ASP A 128 5.71 -6.30 -1.66
C ASP A 128 6.43 -6.73 -2.96
N LYS A 129 5.76 -7.53 -3.81
CA LYS A 129 6.35 -8.03 -5.06
C LYS A 129 6.22 -7.01 -6.19
N HIS A 130 7.37 -6.59 -6.73
CA HIS A 130 7.45 -5.68 -7.87
C HIS A 130 6.80 -6.23 -9.16
N SER A 131 6.78 -7.55 -9.34
CA SER A 131 6.21 -8.20 -10.54
C SER A 131 4.72 -7.89 -10.75
N HIS A 132 3.99 -7.54 -9.69
CA HIS A 132 2.58 -7.16 -9.79
C HIS A 132 2.37 -5.67 -10.08
N PHE A 133 3.41 -4.82 -9.96
CA PHE A 133 3.25 -3.37 -9.97
C PHE A 133 2.66 -2.86 -11.30
N PHE A 134 3.38 -3.00 -12.42
CA PHE A 134 2.90 -2.52 -13.71
C PHE A 134 1.66 -3.27 -14.25
N PRO A 135 1.51 -4.60 -14.09
CA PRO A 135 0.26 -5.29 -14.39
C PRO A 135 -0.94 -4.67 -13.67
N THR A 136 -0.80 -4.37 -12.37
CA THR A 136 -1.89 -3.79 -11.56
C THR A 136 -2.25 -2.37 -12.00
N ILE A 137 -1.25 -1.54 -12.34
CA ILE A 137 -1.50 -0.21 -12.89
C ILE A 137 -2.21 -0.30 -14.24
N ALA A 138 -1.76 -1.19 -15.13
CA ALA A 138 -2.40 -1.41 -16.43
C ALA A 138 -3.83 -1.93 -16.28
N TYR A 139 -4.09 -2.85 -15.35
CA TYR A 139 -5.43 -3.35 -15.09
C TYR A 139 -6.38 -2.24 -14.60
N GLN A 140 -5.93 -1.40 -13.66
CA GLN A 140 -6.70 -0.22 -13.22
C GLN A 140 -6.98 0.76 -14.36
N LEU A 141 -6.04 0.99 -15.28
CA LEU A 141 -6.30 1.80 -16.47
C LEU A 141 -7.35 1.15 -17.40
N CYS A 142 -7.35 -0.19 -17.51
CA CYS A 142 -8.36 -0.93 -18.27
C CYS A 142 -9.78 -0.81 -17.70
N THR A 143 -9.94 -0.59 -16.38
CA THR A 143 -11.26 -0.37 -15.79
C THR A 143 -11.80 1.04 -16.03
N GLU A 144 -10.91 2.01 -16.28
CA GLU A 144 -11.28 3.41 -16.50
C GLU A 144 -11.46 3.76 -17.99
N PHE A 145 -10.72 3.09 -18.88
CA PHE A 145 -10.67 3.45 -20.30
C PHE A 145 -10.94 2.23 -21.21
N PRO A 146 -12.18 2.07 -21.74
CA PRO A 146 -12.55 0.92 -22.57
C PRO A 146 -11.69 0.73 -23.83
N ASP A 147 -11.33 1.82 -24.52
CA ASP A 147 -10.48 1.73 -25.70
C ASP A 147 -9.04 1.30 -25.37
N TYR A 148 -8.52 1.68 -24.20
CA TYR A 148 -7.22 1.19 -23.70
C TYR A 148 -7.31 -0.31 -23.39
N ARG A 149 -8.39 -0.74 -22.71
CA ARG A 149 -8.68 -2.14 -22.39
C ARG A 149 -8.63 -3.02 -23.64
N ASP A 150 -9.29 -2.62 -24.73
CA ASP A 150 -9.31 -3.39 -25.98
C ASP A 150 -7.92 -3.56 -26.59
N ILE A 151 -7.04 -2.56 -26.45
CA ILE A 151 -5.66 -2.61 -26.95
C ILE A 151 -4.82 -3.57 -26.10
N VAL A 152 -4.94 -3.47 -24.77
CA VAL A 152 -4.20 -4.31 -23.82
C VAL A 152 -4.67 -5.76 -23.90
N ASP A 153 -5.98 -6.02 -23.96
CA ASP A 153 -6.56 -7.36 -24.10
C ASP A 153 -5.93 -8.11 -25.28
N ARG A 154 -5.92 -7.48 -26.46
CA ARG A 154 -5.33 -8.06 -27.67
C ARG A 154 -3.82 -8.29 -27.54
N LYS A 155 -3.09 -7.39 -26.87
CA LYS A 155 -1.65 -7.53 -26.65
C LYS A 155 -1.32 -8.72 -25.77
N VAL A 156 -2.01 -8.85 -24.63
CA VAL A 156 -1.83 -9.98 -23.70
C VAL A 156 -2.32 -11.30 -24.31
N LEU A 157 -3.39 -11.28 -25.12
CA LEU A 157 -3.82 -12.48 -25.85
C LEU A 157 -2.80 -12.96 -26.88
N LEU A 158 -2.10 -12.02 -27.54
CA LEU A 158 -1.09 -12.34 -28.55
C LEU A 158 0.18 -12.90 -27.90
N ASP A 159 0.59 -12.33 -26.78
CA ASP A 159 1.72 -12.79 -25.98
C ASP A 159 1.30 -12.88 -24.50
N LYS A 160 0.88 -14.08 -24.11
CA LYS A 160 0.44 -14.36 -22.73
C LYS A 160 1.58 -14.24 -21.71
N THR A 161 2.83 -14.38 -22.15
CA THR A 161 4.01 -14.25 -21.28
C THR A 161 4.35 -12.80 -20.97
N LEU A 162 3.69 -11.85 -21.62
CA LEU A 162 3.89 -10.42 -21.42
C LEU A 162 3.81 -10.03 -19.93
N VAL A 163 2.90 -10.64 -19.18
CA VAL A 163 2.70 -10.34 -17.76
C VAL A 163 3.85 -10.84 -16.86
N ASP A 164 4.71 -11.73 -17.36
CA ASP A 164 5.87 -12.26 -16.64
C ASP A 164 7.21 -11.72 -17.18
N LYS A 165 7.18 -10.80 -18.16
CA LYS A 165 8.39 -10.15 -18.67
C LYS A 165 9.01 -9.21 -17.63
N MET A 166 10.23 -8.77 -17.92
CA MET A 166 10.91 -7.71 -17.16
C MET A 166 10.04 -6.46 -17.05
N MET A 167 10.17 -5.73 -15.93
CA MET A 167 9.35 -4.56 -15.62
C MET A 167 9.39 -3.49 -16.71
N VAL A 168 10.56 -3.22 -17.30
CA VAL A 168 10.68 -2.30 -18.44
C VAL A 168 9.82 -2.71 -19.64
N SER A 169 9.75 -4.02 -19.93
CA SER A 169 8.91 -4.56 -21.01
C SER A 169 7.43 -4.49 -20.64
N GLN A 170 7.07 -4.85 -19.41
CA GLN A 170 5.70 -4.70 -18.91
C GLN A 170 5.24 -3.24 -19.03
N PHE A 171 6.01 -2.27 -18.52
CA PHE A 171 5.67 -0.86 -18.59
C PHE A 171 5.51 -0.38 -20.03
N LYS A 172 6.45 -0.73 -20.91
CA LYS A 172 6.39 -0.36 -22.32
C LYS A 172 5.16 -0.93 -23.01
N GLU A 173 4.96 -2.24 -22.93
CA GLU A 173 3.98 -2.95 -23.75
C GLU A 173 2.56 -2.90 -23.16
N LEU A 174 2.41 -2.78 -21.83
CA LEU A 174 1.12 -2.66 -21.15
C LEU A 174 0.69 -1.21 -20.95
N ILE A 175 1.60 -0.24 -20.76
CA ILE A 175 1.24 1.15 -20.44
C ILE A 175 1.58 2.10 -21.59
N VAL A 176 2.86 2.18 -22.00
CA VAL A 176 3.31 3.17 -22.99
C VAL A 176 2.65 2.98 -24.35
N GLU A 177 2.84 1.82 -24.97
CA GLU A 177 2.37 1.57 -26.33
C GLU A 177 0.84 1.66 -26.46
N PRO A 178 0.04 1.13 -25.51
CA PRO A 178 -1.41 1.30 -25.58
C PRO A 178 -1.86 2.76 -25.43
N LEU A 179 -1.22 3.57 -24.59
CA LEU A 179 -1.54 5.00 -24.46
C LEU A 179 -1.16 5.79 -25.72
N GLN A 180 -0.02 5.49 -26.34
CA GLN A 180 0.38 6.10 -27.61
C GLN A 180 -0.55 5.70 -28.77
N GLU A 181 -1.02 4.46 -28.77
CA GLU A 181 -2.03 3.99 -29.72
C GLU A 181 -3.34 4.75 -29.58
N LEU A 182 -3.80 5.01 -28.35
CA LEU A 182 -4.98 5.84 -28.10
C LEU A 182 -4.80 7.27 -28.59
N GLU A 183 -3.66 7.89 -28.29
CA GLU A 183 -3.33 9.24 -28.74
C GLU A 183 -3.42 9.33 -30.27
N ARG A 184 -2.82 8.37 -30.99
CA ARG A 184 -2.85 8.32 -32.46
C ARG A 184 -4.26 8.10 -33.03
N ARG A 185 -5.17 7.50 -32.26
CA ARG A 185 -6.59 7.33 -32.61
C ARG A 185 -7.42 8.58 -32.31
N GLY A 186 -6.82 9.66 -31.80
CA GLY A 186 -7.54 10.85 -31.35
C GLY A 186 -8.34 10.62 -30.05
N LYS A 187 -7.98 9.59 -29.27
CA LYS A 187 -8.62 9.18 -28.02
C LYS A 187 -7.68 9.35 -26.82
N GLY A 188 -6.80 10.34 -26.89
CA GLY A 188 -5.88 10.68 -25.81
C GLY A 188 -6.61 10.88 -24.49
N ILE A 189 -6.01 10.39 -23.40
CA ILE A 189 -6.64 10.47 -22.07
C ILE A 189 -6.27 11.74 -21.31
N GLY A 190 -5.37 12.57 -21.84
CA GLY A 190 -4.86 13.75 -21.12
C GLY A 190 -4.07 13.39 -19.85
N LYS A 191 -3.72 14.39 -19.04
CA LYS A 191 -2.93 14.19 -17.81
C LYS A 191 -3.67 13.29 -16.83
N GLN A 192 -3.02 12.22 -16.36
CA GLN A 192 -3.57 11.33 -15.33
C GLN A 192 -2.59 11.12 -14.18
N THR A 193 -3.09 11.11 -12.95
CA THR A 193 -2.27 10.87 -11.75
C THR A 193 -2.29 9.41 -11.34
N ILE A 194 -1.10 8.91 -10.99
CA ILE A 194 -0.84 7.61 -10.39
C ILE A 194 -0.21 7.83 -9.02
N ILE A 195 -0.74 7.18 -7.98
CA ILE A 195 -0.17 7.21 -6.62
C ILE A 195 0.53 5.89 -6.34
N VAL A 196 1.75 5.95 -5.83
CA VAL A 196 2.54 4.80 -5.38
C VAL A 196 2.88 5.03 -3.92
N ASP A 197 2.32 4.23 -3.02
CA ASP A 197 2.62 4.32 -1.58
C ASP A 197 3.51 3.16 -1.13
N GLY A 198 4.46 3.48 -0.25
CA GLY A 198 5.35 2.51 0.37
C GLY A 198 6.37 1.90 -0.59
N LEU A 199 6.96 2.66 -1.52
CA LEU A 199 7.95 2.08 -2.45
C LEU A 199 9.12 1.39 -1.70
N ASP A 200 9.50 1.89 -0.52
CA ASP A 200 10.49 1.26 0.37
C ASP A 200 10.07 -0.12 0.91
N GLU A 201 8.78 -0.46 0.84
CA GLU A 201 8.23 -1.77 1.22
C GLU A 201 8.21 -2.77 0.06
N CYS A 202 8.64 -2.38 -1.15
CA CYS A 202 8.94 -3.36 -2.20
C CYS A 202 10.12 -4.24 -1.75
N ALA A 203 9.95 -5.56 -1.81
CA ALA A 203 10.90 -6.53 -1.26
C ALA A 203 12.29 -6.53 -1.93
N ASP A 204 12.38 -5.99 -3.15
CA ASP A 204 13.59 -5.98 -3.96
C ASP A 204 14.13 -4.53 -4.11
N PRO A 205 15.27 -4.18 -3.48
CA PRO A 205 15.87 -2.86 -3.58
C PRO A 205 16.30 -2.44 -4.99
N ASP A 206 16.65 -3.39 -5.86
CA ASP A 206 17.01 -3.10 -7.25
C ASP A 206 15.73 -2.74 -8.03
N ALA A 207 14.64 -3.47 -7.78
CA ALA A 207 13.34 -3.15 -8.37
C ALA A 207 12.81 -1.78 -7.90
N GLN A 208 13.08 -1.37 -6.65
CA GLN A 208 12.75 -0.01 -6.18
C GLN A 208 13.42 1.06 -7.06
N CYS A 209 14.71 0.87 -7.37
CA CYS A 209 15.46 1.77 -8.24
C CYS A 209 14.93 1.73 -9.68
N GLU A 210 14.68 0.53 -10.21
CA GLU A 210 14.20 0.32 -11.58
C GLU A 210 12.83 0.98 -11.80
N ILE A 211 11.90 0.90 -10.84
CA ILE A 211 10.60 1.60 -10.91
C ILE A 211 10.80 3.10 -11.13
N ILE A 212 11.67 3.74 -10.33
CA ILE A 212 11.93 5.20 -10.42
C ILE A 212 12.55 5.54 -11.77
N GLU A 213 13.51 4.75 -12.23
CA GLU A 213 14.22 4.99 -13.49
C GLU A 213 13.32 4.81 -14.71
N ILE A 214 12.48 3.78 -14.75
CA ILE A 214 11.49 3.56 -15.82
C ILE A 214 10.52 4.76 -15.90
N ILE A 215 10.03 5.23 -14.74
CA ILE A 215 9.12 6.38 -14.68
C ILE A 215 9.83 7.65 -15.16
N ALA A 216 11.05 7.91 -14.69
CA ALA A 216 11.83 9.08 -15.08
C ALA A 216 12.15 9.09 -16.59
N GLU A 217 12.51 7.94 -17.15
CA GLU A 217 12.70 7.75 -18.59
C GLU A 217 11.43 8.05 -19.38
N SER A 218 10.28 7.54 -18.93
CA SER A 218 8.99 7.84 -19.56
C SER A 218 8.68 9.33 -19.59
N ILE A 219 8.96 10.03 -18.48
CA ILE A 219 8.75 11.47 -18.34
C ILE A 219 9.68 12.24 -19.27
N ARG A 220 10.97 11.89 -19.28
CA ARG A 220 12.00 12.50 -20.13
C ARG A 220 11.63 12.42 -21.60
N GLU A 221 11.16 11.25 -22.03
CA GLU A 221 10.79 10.98 -23.42
C GLU A 221 9.35 11.38 -23.76
N ARG A 222 8.59 11.83 -22.75
CA ARG A 222 7.17 12.21 -22.86
C ARG A 222 6.33 11.09 -23.48
N THR A 223 6.62 9.84 -23.12
CA THR A 223 5.99 8.67 -23.73
C THR A 223 4.58 8.42 -23.24
N THR A 224 4.20 8.98 -22.08
CA THR A 224 2.86 8.87 -21.48
C THR A 224 2.39 10.21 -20.93
N PRO A 225 1.06 10.43 -20.83
CA PRO A 225 0.52 11.60 -20.15
C PRO A 225 0.33 11.35 -18.64
N LEU A 226 1.14 10.47 -18.04
CA LEU A 226 1.01 10.11 -16.63
C LEU A 226 1.89 11.01 -15.76
N CYS A 227 1.40 11.32 -14.56
CA CYS A 227 2.16 11.94 -13.48
C CYS A 227 2.13 11.05 -12.24
N TRP A 228 3.22 11.02 -11.49
CA TRP A 228 3.49 10.01 -10.47
C TRP A 228 3.75 10.66 -9.12
N ALA A 229 2.93 10.35 -8.11
CA ALA A 229 3.21 10.70 -6.73
C ALA A 229 3.71 9.45 -6.00
N ILE A 230 4.99 9.45 -5.63
CA ILE A 230 5.67 8.32 -4.98
C ILE A 230 5.88 8.67 -3.52
N PHE A 231 5.36 7.86 -2.61
CA PHE A 231 5.58 7.97 -1.17
C PHE A 231 6.55 6.88 -0.74
N SER A 232 7.61 7.24 -0.03
CA SER A 232 8.54 6.27 0.53
C SER A 232 9.31 6.80 1.72
N ARG A 233 9.99 5.92 2.45
CA ARG A 233 11.14 6.32 3.25
C ARG A 233 12.28 6.76 2.35
N PRO A 234 13.13 7.67 2.80
CA PRO A 234 14.33 8.04 2.08
C PRO A 234 15.42 6.99 2.36
N GLU A 235 15.19 5.73 1.97
CA GLU A 235 16.20 4.68 2.07
C GLU A 235 17.39 5.01 1.13
N PRO A 236 18.64 4.60 1.46
CA PRO A 236 19.83 5.04 0.73
C PRO A 236 19.78 4.79 -0.78
N ASN A 237 19.27 3.64 -1.22
CA ASN A 237 19.13 3.28 -2.64
C ASN A 237 18.09 4.15 -3.37
N ILE A 238 16.98 4.48 -2.70
CA ILE A 238 15.93 5.37 -3.22
C ILE A 238 16.48 6.80 -3.35
N GLN A 239 17.10 7.33 -2.30
CA GLN A 239 17.72 8.67 -2.31
C GLN A 239 18.78 8.79 -3.41
N ALA A 240 19.64 7.78 -3.53
CA ALA A 240 20.69 7.77 -4.54
C ALA A 240 20.10 7.75 -5.95
N THR A 241 19.01 7.01 -6.17
CA THR A 241 18.34 6.96 -7.47
C THR A 241 17.67 8.28 -7.84
N PHE A 242 16.97 8.93 -6.93
CA PHE A 242 16.43 10.28 -7.19
C PHE A 242 17.54 11.31 -7.46
N SER A 243 18.72 11.12 -6.86
CA SER A 243 19.87 12.00 -7.03
C SER A 243 20.62 11.80 -8.36
N LYS A 244 20.31 10.75 -9.14
CA LYS A 244 20.91 10.51 -10.46
C LYS A 244 20.56 11.65 -11.42
N ALA A 245 21.53 12.07 -12.24
CA ALA A 245 21.32 13.13 -13.25
C ALA A 245 20.21 12.79 -14.27
N THR A 246 19.92 11.50 -14.47
CA THR A 246 18.85 11.01 -15.33
C THR A 246 17.46 11.12 -14.70
N VAL A 247 17.37 11.35 -13.38
CA VAL A 247 16.11 11.39 -12.60
C VAL A 247 15.85 12.78 -12.02
N SER A 248 16.89 13.43 -11.48
CA SER A 248 16.76 14.67 -10.70
C SER A 248 16.07 15.85 -11.39
N PRO A 249 16.14 16.02 -12.73
CA PRO A 249 15.40 17.09 -13.41
C PRO A 249 13.88 16.88 -13.46
N PHE A 250 13.40 15.65 -13.22
CA PHE A 250 12.02 15.24 -13.51
C PHE A 250 11.13 15.10 -12.29
N PHE A 251 11.67 15.29 -11.08
CA PHE A 251 10.91 15.19 -9.85
C PHE A 251 10.96 16.44 -8.98
N ARG A 252 9.95 16.62 -8.14
CA ARG A 252 9.96 17.55 -7.02
C ARG A 252 9.89 16.77 -5.71
N GLN A 253 10.64 17.20 -4.71
CA GLN A 253 10.58 16.59 -3.37
C GLN A 253 9.59 17.35 -2.48
N CYS A 254 8.86 16.60 -1.64
CA CYS A 254 8.03 17.13 -0.56
C CYS A 254 8.21 16.24 0.68
N SER A 255 8.95 16.71 1.67
CA SER A 255 9.23 15.91 2.86
C SER A 255 8.12 16.06 3.90
N LEU A 256 7.78 14.95 4.57
CA LEU A 256 6.96 14.90 5.78
C LEU A 256 7.88 14.80 7.00
N PRO A 257 8.30 15.93 7.61
CA PRO A 257 9.26 15.90 8.71
C PRO A 257 8.63 15.45 10.03
N ILE A 258 9.51 15.03 10.94
CA ILE A 258 9.27 15.01 12.39
C ILE A 258 9.66 16.40 12.88
N SER A 259 8.69 17.21 13.27
CA SER A 259 8.85 18.54 13.83
C SER A 259 7.76 18.81 14.87
N ARG A 260 8.12 19.54 15.94
CA ARG A 260 7.15 20.02 16.95
C ARG A 260 6.13 21.01 16.39
N GLU A 261 6.35 21.55 15.19
CA GLU A 261 5.34 22.34 14.46
C GLU A 261 4.05 21.54 14.20
N PHE A 262 4.13 20.20 14.20
CA PHE A 262 2.97 19.32 14.03
C PHE A 262 2.31 18.92 15.36
N ASP A 263 2.78 19.40 16.52
CA ASP A 263 2.21 19.06 17.83
C ASP A 263 0.73 19.44 17.93
N ALA A 264 0.35 20.61 17.42
CA ALA A 264 -1.05 21.04 17.35
C ALA A 264 -1.91 20.11 16.48
N GLN A 265 -1.33 19.52 15.43
CA GLN A 265 -2.02 18.56 14.57
C GLN A 265 -2.14 17.18 15.25
N ILE A 266 -1.13 16.76 16.01
CA ILE A 266 -1.22 15.56 16.86
C ILE A 266 -2.30 15.74 17.91
N GLU A 267 -2.35 16.90 18.56
CA GLU A 267 -3.38 17.20 19.55
C GLU A 267 -4.78 17.11 18.93
N LEU A 268 -4.97 17.74 17.76
CA LEU A 268 -6.21 17.66 16.99
C LEU A 268 -6.60 16.21 16.67
N TYR A 269 -5.64 15.40 16.23
CA TYR A 269 -5.82 13.98 15.94
C TYR A 269 -6.25 13.18 17.18
N LEU A 270 -5.53 13.36 18.29
CA LEU A 270 -5.82 12.67 19.55
C LEU A 270 -7.19 13.06 20.11
N ARG A 271 -7.52 14.36 20.18
CA ARG A 271 -8.83 14.84 20.66
C ARG A 271 -9.96 14.27 19.82
N GLY A 272 -9.77 14.24 18.50
CA GLY A 272 -10.67 13.60 17.56
C GLY A 272 -10.89 12.11 17.85
N GLY A 273 -9.80 11.35 17.93
CA GLY A 273 -9.85 9.92 18.19
C GLY A 273 -10.43 9.55 19.56
N PHE A 274 -10.08 10.30 20.62
CA PHE A 274 -10.66 10.07 21.94
C PHE A 274 -12.17 10.34 21.96
N ARG A 275 -12.63 11.39 21.27
CA ARG A 275 -14.06 11.65 21.11
C ARG A 275 -14.76 10.48 20.41
N ASP A 276 -14.17 9.91 19.36
CA ASP A 276 -14.74 8.75 18.67
C ASP A 276 -14.76 7.50 19.57
N ILE A 277 -13.74 7.30 20.41
CA ILE A 277 -13.73 6.24 21.43
C ILE A 277 -14.89 6.42 22.42
N LEU A 278 -15.08 7.63 22.96
CA LEU A 278 -16.17 7.92 23.90
C LEU A 278 -17.55 7.64 23.29
N LEU A 279 -17.74 8.04 22.03
CA LEU A 279 -18.99 7.79 21.30
C LEU A 279 -19.28 6.31 21.11
N ARG A 280 -18.25 5.50 20.80
CA ARG A 280 -18.40 4.03 20.65
C ARG A 280 -18.68 3.33 21.98
N CYS A 281 -18.03 3.76 23.06
CA CYS A 281 -18.14 3.11 24.37
C CYS A 281 -19.39 3.52 25.17
N SER A 282 -20.28 4.37 24.64
CA SER A 282 -21.53 4.82 25.30
C SER A 282 -21.33 5.39 26.72
N LEU A 283 -20.19 6.04 26.96
CA LEU A 283 -19.88 6.60 28.28
C LEU A 283 -20.81 7.79 28.62
N PRO A 284 -21.19 7.99 29.90
CA PRO A 284 -22.17 9.00 30.30
C PRO A 284 -21.77 10.40 29.81
N LYS A 285 -22.74 11.15 29.26
CA LYS A 285 -22.50 12.49 28.69
C LYS A 285 -21.90 13.51 29.66
N GLY A 286 -22.00 13.27 30.98
CA GLY A 286 -21.41 14.11 32.03
C GLY A 286 -19.88 14.03 32.13
N THR A 287 -19.25 12.97 31.60
CA THR A 287 -17.79 12.79 31.56
C THR A 287 -17.16 13.36 30.28
N LEU A 288 -17.98 13.81 29.32
CA LEU A 288 -17.55 14.19 27.95
C LEU A 288 -16.84 15.54 27.86
N SER A 289 -17.03 16.47 28.80
CA SER A 289 -16.64 17.86 28.54
C SER A 289 -15.14 18.15 28.62
N ALA A 290 -14.33 17.24 29.19
CA ALA A 290 -12.90 17.47 29.41
C ALA A 290 -12.07 16.18 29.51
N TRP A 291 -12.47 15.08 28.84
CA TRP A 291 -11.68 13.84 28.80
C TRP A 291 -11.07 13.61 27.41
N PRO A 292 -9.74 13.40 27.32
CA PRO A 292 -8.74 13.56 28.38
C PRO A 292 -8.62 15.03 28.84
N SER A 293 -8.05 15.23 30.03
CA SER A 293 -7.76 16.58 30.53
C SER A 293 -6.72 17.28 29.65
N ASP A 294 -6.68 18.62 29.65
CA ASP A 294 -5.70 19.37 28.86
C ASP A 294 -4.25 19.06 29.28
N ASP A 295 -4.01 18.77 30.56
CA ASP A 295 -2.70 18.34 31.06
C ASP A 295 -2.32 16.95 30.53
N ASP A 296 -3.26 16.01 30.51
CA ASP A 296 -3.02 14.68 29.95
C ASP A 296 -2.78 14.78 28.44
N MET A 297 -3.54 15.61 27.74
CA MET A 297 -3.34 15.91 26.33
C MET A 297 -1.93 16.44 26.06
N ARG A 298 -1.46 17.40 26.85
CA ARG A 298 -0.11 17.95 26.73
C ARG A 298 0.96 16.87 26.90
N ILE A 299 0.80 15.97 27.87
CA ILE A 299 1.71 14.84 28.09
C ILE A 299 1.75 13.90 26.87
N LEU A 300 0.60 13.55 26.30
CA LEU A 300 0.53 12.65 25.14
C LEU A 300 1.13 13.29 23.87
N VAL A 301 0.88 14.58 23.66
CA VAL A 301 1.45 15.34 22.54
C VAL A 301 2.96 15.43 22.69
N GLU A 302 3.45 15.82 23.87
CA GLU A 302 4.89 15.86 24.14
C GLU A 302 5.54 14.48 23.98
N ALA A 303 4.86 13.41 24.44
CA ALA A 303 5.30 12.02 24.27
C ALA A 303 5.43 11.61 22.80
N SER A 304 4.58 12.15 21.93
CA SER A 304 4.58 11.88 20.48
C SER A 304 5.78 12.49 19.73
N GLY A 305 6.64 13.26 20.41
CA GLY A 305 7.99 13.52 19.91
C GLY A 305 8.11 14.43 18.71
N GLY A 306 7.14 15.33 18.50
CA GLY A 306 7.18 16.26 17.37
C GLY A 306 6.76 15.63 16.05
N GLY A 307 5.53 15.11 15.94
CA GLY A 307 4.97 14.69 14.65
C GLY A 307 4.96 13.18 14.36
N LEU A 308 5.26 12.32 15.34
CA LEU A 308 5.16 10.86 15.17
C LEU A 308 3.71 10.38 15.33
N PHE A 309 2.91 10.53 14.26
CA PHE A 309 1.50 10.13 14.24
C PHE A 309 1.24 8.67 14.61
N VAL A 310 2.17 7.75 14.29
CA VAL A 310 2.03 6.34 14.69
C VAL A 310 1.96 6.18 16.21
N TYR A 311 2.67 7.00 16.98
CA TYR A 311 2.61 6.93 18.44
C TYR A 311 1.22 7.29 18.95
N ALA A 312 0.68 8.43 18.48
CA ALA A 312 -0.68 8.85 18.78
C ALA A 312 -1.73 7.81 18.32
N ALA A 313 -1.57 7.24 17.13
CA ALA A 313 -2.47 6.21 16.60
C ALA A 313 -2.44 4.93 17.45
N THR A 314 -1.26 4.52 17.91
CA THR A 314 -1.10 3.35 18.78
C THR A 314 -1.77 3.58 20.13
N ILE A 315 -1.66 4.78 20.71
CA ILE A 315 -2.37 5.16 21.93
C ILE A 315 -3.89 5.05 21.73
N LEU A 316 -4.43 5.65 20.67
CA LEU A 316 -5.86 5.60 20.38
C LEU A 316 -6.35 4.16 20.18
N HIS A 317 -5.58 3.34 19.47
CA HIS A 317 -5.91 1.94 19.27
C HIS A 317 -5.92 1.16 20.58
N PHE A 318 -4.90 1.37 21.43
CA PHE A 318 -4.80 0.73 22.74
C PHE A 318 -5.94 1.15 23.67
N VAL A 319 -6.18 2.46 23.83
CA VAL A 319 -7.25 2.99 24.70
C VAL A 319 -8.64 2.64 24.20
N GLY A 320 -8.82 2.51 22.88
CA GLY A 320 -10.09 2.18 22.24
C GLY A 320 -10.50 0.71 22.31
N GLN A 321 -9.74 -0.16 22.99
CA GLN A 321 -10.07 -1.58 23.12
C GLN A 321 -11.34 -1.79 23.96
N ALA A 322 -12.44 -2.14 23.29
CA ALA A 322 -13.77 -2.27 23.89
C ALA A 322 -13.87 -3.41 24.93
N ASP A 323 -13.03 -4.43 24.82
CA ASP A 323 -13.10 -5.65 25.64
C ASP A 323 -12.23 -5.58 26.92
N SER A 324 -11.57 -4.45 27.17
CA SER A 324 -10.73 -4.27 28.36
C SER A 324 -11.58 -4.07 29.61
N SER A 325 -11.31 -4.85 30.65
CA SER A 325 -11.96 -4.72 31.96
C SER A 325 -11.70 -3.37 32.64
N LEU A 326 -10.67 -2.64 32.22
CA LEU A 326 -10.32 -1.31 32.75
C LEU A 326 -11.09 -0.17 32.07
N GLY A 327 -11.66 -0.43 30.88
CA GLY A 327 -12.26 0.58 30.01
C GLY A 327 -11.26 1.64 29.51
N PRO A 328 -11.72 2.60 28.68
CA PRO A 328 -10.85 3.61 28.09
C PRO A 328 -10.12 4.49 29.11
N ASP A 329 -10.79 4.87 30.20
CA ASP A 329 -10.19 5.73 31.24
C ASP A 329 -9.06 5.03 32.00
N GLY A 330 -9.24 3.74 32.34
CA GLY A 330 -8.19 2.97 33.01
C GLY A 330 -6.97 2.73 32.12
N LEU A 331 -7.20 2.39 30.84
CA LEU A 331 -6.11 2.20 29.88
C LEU A 331 -5.35 3.51 29.62
N LEU A 332 -6.05 4.64 29.51
CA LEU A 332 -5.42 5.95 29.36
C LEU A 332 -4.53 6.29 30.57
N LYS A 333 -4.99 6.03 31.79
CA LYS A 333 -4.20 6.25 33.02
C LYS A 333 -2.90 5.46 33.00
N GLU A 334 -2.91 4.24 32.50
CA GLU A 334 -1.70 3.42 32.40
C GLU A 334 -0.72 3.95 31.35
N VAL A 335 -1.21 4.44 30.21
CA VAL A 335 -0.38 5.14 29.22
C VAL A 335 0.30 6.34 29.88
N LEU A 336 -0.45 7.14 30.64
CA LEU A 336 0.07 8.32 31.33
C LEU A 336 1.10 7.95 32.42
N ILE A 337 0.84 6.89 33.19
CA ILE A 337 1.80 6.37 34.19
C ILE A 337 3.09 5.92 33.49
N LEU A 338 2.99 5.20 32.38
CA LEU A 338 4.15 4.74 31.61
C LEU A 338 4.99 5.92 31.11
N ILE A 339 4.36 6.94 30.53
CA ILE A 339 5.06 8.13 30.02
C ILE A 339 5.75 8.87 31.17
N ARG A 340 5.05 9.09 32.30
CA ARG A 340 5.60 9.80 33.46
C ARG A 340 6.70 9.00 34.17
N GLY A 341 6.62 7.67 34.16
CA GLY A 341 7.60 6.77 34.77
C GLY A 341 8.86 6.53 33.94
N ASN A 342 8.87 6.96 32.66
CA ASN A 342 10.01 6.82 31.75
C ASN A 342 10.38 8.17 31.10
N PRO A 343 10.73 9.20 31.89
CA PRO A 343 11.08 10.52 31.35
C PRO A 343 12.35 10.46 30.50
N ASP A 344 13.27 9.54 30.82
CA ASP A 344 14.57 9.34 30.15
C ASP A 344 14.48 8.56 28.83
N ALA A 345 13.27 8.17 28.39
CA ALA A 345 13.04 7.75 27.01
C ALA A 345 13.12 8.98 26.09
N GLU A 346 14.29 9.59 26.01
CA GLU A 346 14.57 10.71 25.15
C GLU A 346 14.62 10.23 23.70
N ILE A 347 13.89 10.95 22.85
CA ILE A 347 13.98 10.78 21.41
C ILE A 347 15.29 11.44 20.98
N SER A 348 16.27 10.61 20.64
CA SER A 348 17.53 11.03 20.04
C SER A 348 17.59 10.60 18.57
N SER A 349 18.56 11.12 17.82
CA SER A 349 18.86 10.65 16.46
C SER A 349 19.05 9.12 16.41
N ASP A 350 19.62 8.55 17.47
CA ASP A 350 20.01 7.14 17.53
C ASP A 350 18.85 6.24 18.01
N ARG A 351 17.84 6.82 18.66
CA ARG A 351 16.63 6.10 19.13
C ARG A 351 15.36 6.89 18.84
N PRO A 352 15.02 7.12 17.56
CA PRO A 352 13.87 7.93 17.18
C PRO A 352 12.52 7.34 17.65
N PHE A 353 12.49 6.05 18.00
CA PHE A 353 11.30 5.32 18.43
C PHE A 353 11.33 4.88 19.91
N ALA A 354 12.27 5.36 20.74
CA ALA A 354 12.45 4.90 22.13
C ALA A 354 11.15 4.89 22.97
N ARG A 355 10.32 5.91 22.79
CA ARG A 355 9.02 6.01 23.48
C ARG A 355 8.00 5.02 22.95
N LEU A 356 7.99 4.80 21.64
CA LEU A 356 7.15 3.79 21.00
C LEU A 356 7.58 2.37 21.44
N ASP A 357 8.88 2.09 21.53
CA ASP A 357 9.41 0.83 22.04
C ASP A 357 8.98 0.58 23.49
N THR A 358 9.01 1.62 24.32
CA THR A 358 8.53 1.55 25.70
C THR A 358 7.03 1.28 25.76
N PHE A 359 6.25 1.86 24.85
CA PHE A 359 4.82 1.59 24.74
C PHE A 359 4.52 0.16 24.26
N TYR A 360 5.27 -0.34 23.27
CA TYR A 360 5.15 -1.74 22.85
C TYR A 360 5.56 -2.71 23.95
N ARG A 361 6.57 -2.38 24.77
CA ARG A 361 6.92 -3.18 25.96
C ARG A 361 5.72 -3.30 26.91
N LEU A 362 5.04 -2.19 27.21
CA LEU A 362 3.83 -2.21 28.02
C LEU A 362 2.77 -3.14 27.39
N ILE A 363 2.52 -3.03 26.09
CA ILE A 363 1.56 -3.91 25.40
C ILE A 363 1.96 -5.38 25.56
N MET A 364 3.26 -5.69 25.41
CA MET A 364 3.78 -7.05 25.52
C MET A 364 3.69 -7.59 26.96
N GLU A 365 3.90 -6.76 27.97
CA GLU A 365 3.76 -7.15 29.39
C GLU A 365 2.32 -7.52 29.78
N ARG A 366 1.32 -7.04 29.04
CA ARG A 366 -0.10 -7.39 29.27
C ARG A 366 -0.52 -8.70 28.66
N ILE A 367 0.33 -9.34 27.86
CA ILE A 367 -0.03 -10.60 27.22
C ILE A 367 -0.25 -11.63 28.32
N PRO A 368 -1.43 -12.27 28.39
CA PRO A 368 -1.69 -13.30 29.38
C PRO A 368 -0.63 -14.39 29.32
N ALA A 369 -0.16 -14.88 30.47
CA ALA A 369 0.93 -15.87 30.51
C ALA A 369 0.62 -17.14 29.69
N ASN A 370 -0.66 -17.52 29.60
CA ASN A 370 -1.13 -18.63 28.78
C ASN A 370 -1.11 -18.36 27.27
N ALA A 371 -1.10 -17.09 26.85
CA ALA A 371 -0.97 -16.68 25.45
C ALA A 371 0.50 -16.39 25.05
N LEU A 372 1.39 -16.19 26.02
CA LEU A 372 2.78 -15.79 25.78
C LEU A 372 3.53 -16.79 24.90
N SER A 373 3.45 -18.09 25.20
CA SER A 373 4.12 -19.13 24.41
C SER A 373 3.60 -19.20 22.97
N SER A 374 2.30 -18.98 22.78
CA SER A 374 1.68 -18.95 21.44
C SER A 374 2.12 -17.72 20.66
N LEU A 375 2.19 -16.56 21.31
CA LEU A 375 2.68 -15.34 20.65
C LEU A 375 4.17 -15.45 20.32
N GLN A 376 4.98 -15.97 21.23
CA GLN A 376 6.40 -16.18 21.00
C GLN A 376 6.65 -17.12 19.81
N LEU A 377 5.85 -18.20 19.69
CA LEU A 377 5.87 -19.08 18.53
C LEU A 377 5.50 -18.32 17.24
N LEU A 378 4.45 -17.49 17.31
CA LEU A 378 3.97 -16.70 16.17
C LEU A 378 4.99 -15.65 15.74
N LEU A 379 5.54 -14.88 16.67
CA LEU A 379 6.62 -13.92 16.42
C LEU A 379 7.89 -14.61 15.90
N GLY A 380 8.24 -15.76 16.46
CA GLY A 380 9.33 -16.59 15.95
C GLY A 380 9.08 -17.04 14.51
N SER A 381 7.88 -17.51 14.20
CA SER A 381 7.49 -17.90 12.84
C SER A 381 7.48 -16.73 11.86
N ILE A 382 7.11 -15.53 12.31
CA ILE A 382 7.16 -14.30 11.50
C ILE A 382 8.63 -13.94 11.26
N LEU A 383 9.43 -13.76 12.30
CA LEU A 383 10.82 -13.32 12.17
C LEU A 383 11.71 -14.30 11.40
N PHE A 384 11.51 -15.62 11.56
CA PHE A 384 12.29 -16.65 10.87
C PHE A 384 11.65 -17.17 9.58
N GLY A 385 10.33 -17.09 9.44
CA GLY A 385 9.65 -17.42 8.19
C GLY A 385 9.72 -16.31 7.14
N TRP A 386 9.98 -15.05 7.55
CA TRP A 386 10.09 -13.90 6.65
C TRP A 386 11.46 -13.77 5.96
N ARG A 387 12.53 -14.29 6.56
CA ARG A 387 13.78 -14.53 5.84
C ARG A 387 13.67 -15.85 5.09
N ARG A 388 13.22 -15.77 3.82
CA ARG A 388 13.29 -16.82 2.77
C ARG A 388 13.99 -18.09 3.23
N VAL A 389 13.23 -19.13 3.52
CA VAL A 389 13.77 -20.48 3.36
C VAL A 389 13.31 -21.00 2.01
N SER A 390 14.21 -20.87 1.03
CA SER A 390 14.23 -21.77 -0.12
C SER A 390 14.62 -23.14 0.42
N PHE A 391 13.63 -24.01 0.66
CA PHE A 391 13.86 -25.34 1.21
C PHE A 391 14.08 -26.36 0.09
N ASP A 392 15.33 -26.63 -0.24
CA ASP A 392 15.67 -27.82 -1.05
C ASP A 392 16.19 -29.00 -0.20
N ASN A 393 16.31 -28.87 1.14
CA ASN A 393 16.74 -29.98 1.99
C ASN A 393 16.04 -30.07 3.36
N VAL A 394 15.61 -31.28 3.70
CA VAL A 394 14.88 -31.65 4.93
C VAL A 394 15.73 -31.49 6.21
N SER A 395 17.07 -31.44 6.11
CA SER A 395 17.97 -31.31 7.26
C SER A 395 17.96 -29.91 7.90
N ASP A 396 17.64 -28.86 7.15
CA ASP A 396 17.70 -27.47 7.63
C ASP A 396 16.40 -27.00 8.31
N SER A 397 15.27 -27.66 8.02
CA SER A 397 14.02 -27.48 8.76
C SER A 397 14.16 -27.85 10.25
N PHE A 398 14.96 -28.89 10.54
CA PHE A 398 15.21 -29.35 11.91
C PHE A 398 16.06 -28.36 12.71
N ARG A 399 17.02 -27.69 12.06
CA ARG A 399 17.87 -26.66 12.70
C ARG A 399 17.10 -25.39 13.04
N GLY A 400 16.20 -24.93 12.16
CA GLY A 400 15.35 -23.76 12.44
C GLY A 400 14.38 -24.02 13.60
N ALA A 401 13.77 -25.20 13.64
CA ALA A 401 12.88 -25.61 14.72
C ALA A 401 13.63 -25.76 16.06
N MET A 402 14.83 -26.33 16.05
CA MET A 402 15.67 -26.49 17.26
C MET A 402 16.23 -25.15 17.78
N LEU A 403 16.52 -24.19 16.89
CA LEU A 403 16.88 -22.81 17.27
C LEU A 403 15.70 -22.07 17.90
N LEU A 404 14.49 -22.24 17.35
CA LEU A 404 13.25 -21.75 17.95
C LEU A 404 13.00 -22.38 19.33
N ALA A 405 13.19 -23.70 19.48
CA ALA A 405 13.04 -24.38 20.76
C ALA A 405 14.01 -23.86 21.83
N ASN A 406 15.27 -23.65 21.44
CA ASN A 406 16.30 -23.13 22.33
C ASN A 406 16.09 -21.65 22.71
N MET A 407 15.63 -20.82 21.77
CA MET A 407 15.29 -19.41 22.06
C MET A 407 14.06 -19.27 22.97
N LEU A 408 13.12 -20.22 22.85
CA LEU A 408 11.89 -20.24 23.63
C LEU A 408 12.00 -21.01 24.95
N GLN A 409 13.20 -21.52 25.28
CA GLN A 409 13.47 -22.39 26.44
C GLN A 409 12.50 -23.58 26.55
N LEU A 410 12.01 -24.08 25.41
CA LEU A 410 11.09 -25.21 25.40
C LEU A 410 11.85 -26.47 25.81
N SER A 411 11.24 -27.29 26.67
CA SER A 411 11.80 -28.60 26.97
C SER A 411 11.77 -29.47 25.71
N GLU A 412 12.65 -30.47 25.65
CA GLU A 412 12.66 -31.43 24.53
C GLU A 412 11.31 -32.14 24.37
N PHE A 413 10.54 -32.27 25.46
CA PHE A 413 9.20 -32.82 25.47
C PHE A 413 8.18 -31.89 24.80
N ASP A 414 8.18 -30.59 25.13
CA ASP A 414 7.28 -29.59 24.54
C ASP A 414 7.56 -29.39 23.05
N PHE A 415 8.84 -29.43 22.67
CA PHE A 415 9.26 -29.35 21.28
C PHE A 415 8.73 -30.52 20.44
N ARG A 416 8.78 -31.75 20.98
CA ARG A 416 8.24 -32.94 20.30
C ARG A 416 6.71 -32.94 20.25
N ALA A 417 6.03 -32.37 21.25
CA ALA A 417 4.58 -32.21 21.24
C ALA A 417 4.11 -31.25 20.12
N LEU A 418 4.85 -30.16 19.86
CA LEU A 418 4.59 -29.23 18.75
C LEU A 418 4.78 -29.88 17.37
N GLN A 419 5.71 -30.83 17.24
CA GLN A 419 5.92 -31.58 15.99
C GLN A 419 4.82 -32.64 15.72
N GLN A 420 4.04 -33.01 16.73
CA GLN A 420 3.00 -34.04 16.63
C GLN A 420 1.59 -33.48 16.41
N ILE A 421 1.41 -32.15 16.29
CA ILE A 421 0.12 -31.57 15.91
C ILE A 421 -0.21 -32.07 14.49
N PRO A 422 -1.28 -32.85 14.29
CA PRO A 422 -1.62 -33.38 12.98
C PRO A 422 -1.88 -32.22 12.02
N ARG A 423 -1.22 -32.22 10.87
CA ARG A 423 -1.64 -31.40 9.73
C ARG A 423 -3.02 -31.88 9.30
N TYR A 424 -4.07 -31.25 9.81
CA TYR A 424 -5.40 -31.42 9.25
C TYR A 424 -5.39 -30.80 7.85
N ASN A 425 -5.51 -31.66 6.84
CA ASN A 425 -5.77 -31.29 5.47
C ASN A 425 -7.08 -30.50 5.40
N LEU A 426 -6.99 -29.23 5.02
CA LEU A 426 -8.12 -28.47 4.50
C LEU A 426 -8.11 -28.64 2.98
N ASP A 427 -8.65 -29.77 2.54
CA ASP A 427 -9.19 -29.96 1.19
C ASP A 427 -10.46 -30.80 1.35
N GLN A 428 -11.58 -30.12 1.61
CA GLN A 428 -12.95 -30.47 1.21
C GLN A 428 -13.81 -29.21 1.17
#